data_AF-A0A520HG65-F1
#
_entry.id   AF-A0A520HG65-F1
#
_cell.length_a   1.000
_cell.length_b   1.000
_cell.length_c   1.000
_cell.angle_alpha   90.00
_cell.angle_beta   90.00
_cell.angle_gamma   90.00
#
_symmetry.space_group_name_H-M   'P 1'
#
loop_
_entity.id
_entity.type
_entity.pdbx_description
1 polymer ?
#
loop_
_entity_poly.entity_id
_entity_poly.type
_entity_poly.pdbx_seq_one_letter_code
_entity_poly.pdbx_strand_id
1 'polypeptide(L)' 'MAVDPGLLAWVEEALAPVGGVTKRAMMGGATLYLEGTIFGIVADDLLWFKADAQSDAAWDDAGCARFTY' A
#
# COMPACT_ATOMS: atom_id res chain seq x y z
N MET A 1 8.23 13.51 -3.13
CA MET A 1 8.72 12.82 -4.35
C MET A 1 7.50 12.38 -5.16
N ALA A 2 7.60 12.20 -6.48
CA ALA A 2 6.51 11.60 -7.24
C ALA A 2 6.54 10.08 -7.02
N VAL A 3 5.37 9.45 -6.86
CA VAL A 3 5.26 7.99 -6.69
C VAL A 3 5.73 7.28 -7.96
N ASP A 4 6.52 6.20 -7.82
CA ASP A 4 6.93 5.38 -8.96
C ASP A 4 5.72 4.78 -9.70
N PRO A 5 5.49 5.14 -10.98
CA PRO A 5 4.41 4.55 -11.77
C PRO A 5 4.62 3.06 -12.05
N GLY A 6 5.86 2.57 -12.07
CA GLY A 6 6.19 1.17 -12.29
C GLY A 6 5.71 0.29 -11.14
N LEU A 7 6.04 0.66 -9.90
CA LEU A 7 5.52 -0.01 -8.70
C LEU A 7 3.99 -0.01 -8.66
N LEU A 8 3.33 1.09 -9.02
CA LEU A 8 1.87 1.14 -9.06
C LEU A 8 1.27 0.17 -10.09
N ALA A 9 1.84 0.11 -11.29
CA ALA A 9 1.40 -0.83 -12.33
C ALA A 9 1.60 -2.28 -11.90
N TRP A 10 2.74 -2.58 -11.25
CA TRP A 10 3.02 -3.90 -10.73
C TRP A 10 2.03 -4.34 -9.65
N VAL A 11 1.64 -3.44 -8.73
CA VAL A 11 0.63 -3.74 -7.71
C VAL A 11 -0.75 -3.99 -8.33
N GLU A 12 -1.14 -3.17 -9.32
CA GLU A 12 -2.41 -3.35 -10.05
C GLU A 12 -2.43 -4.71 -10.77
N GLU A 13 -1.34 -5.12 -11.41
CA GLU A 13 -1.20 -6.42 -12.07
C GLU A 13 -1.26 -7.58 -11.06
N ALA A 14 -0.50 -7.48 -9.96
CA ALA A 14 -0.41 -8.54 -8.96
C ALA A 14 -1.75 -8.80 -8.25
N LEU A 15 -2.56 -7.77 -8.06
CA LEU A 15 -3.87 -7.87 -7.40
C LEU A 15 -5.03 -8.09 -8.37
N ALA A 16 -4.80 -8.12 -9.68
CA ALA A 16 -5.84 -8.36 -10.68
C ALA A 16 -6.70 -9.62 -10.42
N PRO A 17 -6.17 -10.76 -9.91
CA PRO A 17 -6.98 -11.93 -9.56
C PRO A 17 -7.85 -11.73 -8.30
N VAL A 18 -7.53 -10.75 -7.46
CA VAL A 18 -8.22 -10.47 -6.20
C VAL A 18 -9.33 -9.43 -6.40
N GLY A 19 -9.08 -8.40 -7.22
CA GLY A 19 -10.05 -7.36 -7.53
C GLY A 19 -9.44 -6.12 -8.19
N GLY A 20 -10.28 -5.15 -8.53
CA GLY A 20 -9.88 -3.87 -9.11
C GLY A 20 -9.15 -2.99 -8.11
N VAL A 21 -7.91 -2.64 -8.44
CA VAL A 21 -7.12 -1.65 -7.68
C VAL A 21 -7.36 -0.25 -8.25
N THR A 22 -7.67 0.69 -7.36
CA THR A 22 -7.71 2.13 -7.68
C THR A 22 -6.80 2.88 -6.74
N LYS A 23 -6.36 4.07 -7.15
CA LYS A 23 -5.41 4.88 -6.39
C LYS A 23 -5.83 6.33 -6.31
N ARG A 24 -5.50 6.97 -5.19
CA ARG A 24 -5.66 8.41 -4.98
C ARG A 24 -4.34 9.01 -4.57
N ALA A 25 -3.84 9.94 -5.38
CA ALA A 25 -2.67 10.73 -5.01
C ALA A 25 -2.96 11.57 -3.76
N MET A 26 -2.06 11.50 -2.79
CA MET A 26 -2.01 12.37 -1.61
C MET A 26 -0.63 13.04 -1.60
N MET A 27 -0.50 14.27 -1.12
CA MET A 27 0.77 15.01 -1.11
C MET A 27 1.94 14.15 -0.58
N GLY A 28 2.76 13.61 -1.49
CA GLY A 28 3.91 12.75 -1.16
C GLY A 28 3.72 11.24 -1.37
N GLY A 29 2.53 10.74 -1.71
CA GLY A 29 2.24 9.32 -1.90
C GLY A 29 0.98 9.00 -2.69
N ALA A 30 0.61 7.73 -2.77
CA ALA A 30 -0.62 7.25 -3.41
C ALA A 30 -1.33 6.22 -2.51
N THR A 31 -2.50 6.58 -2.00
CA THR A 31 -3.35 5.66 -1.25
C THR A 31 -3.96 4.66 -2.22
N LEU A 32 -3.87 3.37 -1.88
CA LEU A 32 -4.37 2.26 -2.69
C LEU A 32 -5.68 1.71 -2.12
N TYR A 33 -6.60 1.40 -3.02
CA TYR A 33 -7.91 0.85 -2.74
C TYR A 33 -8.10 -0.43 -3.54
N LEU A 34 -8.60 -1.47 -2.91
CA LEU A 34 -9.04 -2.71 -3.55
C LEU A 34 -10.56 -2.77 -3.41
N GLU A 35 -11.29 -2.71 -4.52
CA GLU A 35 -12.76 -2.67 -4.51
C GLU A 35 -13.32 -1.59 -3.57
N GLY A 36 -12.69 -0.41 -3.55
CA GLY A 36 -13.06 0.71 -2.69
C GLY A 36 -12.57 0.65 -1.24
N THR A 37 -11.92 -0.45 -0.83
CA THR A 37 -11.36 -0.61 0.52
C THR A 37 -9.88 -0.25 0.56
N ILE A 38 -9.49 0.65 1.46
CA ILE A 38 -8.07 1.02 1.63
C ILE A 38 -7.29 -0.17 2.21
N PHE A 39 -6.24 -0.59 1.51
CA PHE A 39 -5.35 -1.66 1.98
C PHE A 39 -3.89 -1.22 2.13
N GLY A 40 -3.50 -0.07 1.58
CA GLY A 40 -2.12 0.39 1.65
C GLY A 40 -1.87 1.76 1.05
N ILE A 41 -0.60 2.16 1.05
CA ILE A 41 -0.09 3.38 0.44
C ILE A 41 1.25 3.09 -0.24
N VAL A 42 1.49 3.73 -1.39
CA VAL A 42 2.85 3.83 -1.95
C VAL A 42 3.44 5.18 -1.57
N ALA A 43 4.57 5.17 -0.89
CA ALA A 43 5.31 6.36 -0.47
C ALA A 43 6.80 6.03 -0.39
N ASP A 44 7.65 6.98 -0.78
CA ASP A 44 9.11 6.82 -0.84
C ASP A 44 9.55 5.54 -1.57
N ASP A 45 8.93 5.28 -2.72
CA ASP A 45 9.16 4.10 -3.58
C ASP A 45 8.94 2.73 -2.90
N LEU A 46 8.19 2.72 -1.80
CA LEU A 46 7.83 1.52 -1.05
C LEU A 46 6.31 1.35 -0.99
N LEU A 47 5.87 0.09 -1.06
CA LEU A 47 4.49 -0.31 -0.75
C LEU A 47 4.37 -0.57 0.75
N TRP A 48 3.48 0.17 1.40
CA TRP A 48 3.14 0.03 2.81
C TRP A 48 1.74 -0.53 2.94
N PHE A 49 1.60 -1.60 3.72
CA PHE A 49 0.29 -2.19 4.01
C PHE A 49 -0.34 -1.56 5.25
N LYS A 50 -1.66 -1.37 5.19
CA LYS A 50 -2.44 -0.99 6.35
C LYS A 50 -2.57 -2.22 7.26
N ALA A 51 -1.93 -2.16 8.42
CA ALA A 51 -2.14 -3.16 9.46
C ALA A 51 -3.53 -2.99 10.10
N ASP A 52 -4.16 -4.12 10.41
CA ASP A 52 -5.37 -4.23 11.21
C ASP A 52 -5.05 -4.84 12.59
N ALA A 53 -6.07 -5.02 13.43
CA ALA A 53 -5.90 -5.54 14.78
C ALA A 53 -5.30 -6.96 14.83
N GLN A 54 -5.36 -7.73 13.74
CA GLN A 54 -4.80 -9.09 13.68
C GLN A 54 -3.36 -9.07 13.17
N SER A 55 -3.09 -8.25 12.15
CA SER A 55 -1.80 -8.19 11.47
C SER A 55 -0.78 -7.30 12.16
N ASP A 56 -1.18 -6.27 12.93
CA ASP A 56 -0.25 -5.37 13.64
C ASP A 56 0.74 -6.13 14.52
N ALA A 57 0.24 -7.10 15.31
CA ALA A 57 1.10 -7.94 16.15
C ALA A 57 2.05 -8.84 15.34
N ALA A 58 1.62 -9.32 14.17
CA ALA A 58 2.47 -10.14 13.30
C ALA A 58 3.58 -9.32 12.65
N TRP A 59 3.31 -8.06 12.28
CA TRP A 59 4.32 -7.14 11.76
C TRP A 59 5.33 -6.75 12.83
N ASP A 60 4.87 -6.50 14.06
CA ASP A 60 5.74 -6.17 15.19
C ASP A 60 6.66 -7.36 15.56
N ASP A 61 6.14 -8.59 15.62
CA ASP A 61 6.94 -9.80 15.90
C ASP A 61 7.97 -10.09 14.80
N ALA A 62 7.64 -9.76 13.54
CA ALA A 62 8.57 -9.83 12.41
C ALA A 62 9.60 -8.68 12.39
N GLY A 63 9.50 -7.71 13.30
CA GLY A 63 10.38 -6.55 13.36
C GLY A 63 10.23 -5.60 12.17
N CYS A 64 9.05 -5.56 11.54
CA CYS A 64 8.79 -4.70 10.40
C CYS A 64 8.74 -3.22 10.81
N ALA A 65 9.21 -2.35 9.93
CA ALA A 65 9.15 -0.91 10.16
C ALA A 65 7.70 -0.41 10.10
N ARG A 66 7.38 0.58 10.95
CA ARG A 66 6.11 1.31 10.88
C ARG A 66 6.28 2.51 9.97
N PHE A 67 5.27 2.76 9.13
CA PHE A 67 5.25 3.94 8.27
C PHE A 67 5.19 5.23 9.10
N THR A 68 6.02 6.21 8.76
CA THR A 68 6.09 7.55 9.37
C THR A 68 6.22 8.62 8.29
N TYR A 69 5.65 9.80 8.50
CA TYR A 69 5.79 10.97 7.62
C TYR A 69 6.93 11.89 8.07
#